data_AF-A0ABD7QPF3-F1
#
_entry.id   AF-A0ABD7QPF3-F1
#
_cell.length_a   1.000
_cell.length_b   1.000
_cell.length_c   1.000
_cell.angle_alpha   90.00
_cell.angle_beta   90.00
_cell.angle_gamma   90.00
#
_symmetry.space_group_name_H-M   'P 1'
#
loop_
_entity.id
_entity.type
_entity.pdbx_description
1 polymer ?
#
loop_
_entity_poly.entity_id
_entity_poly.type
_entity_poly.pdbx_seq_one_letter_code
_entity_poly.pdbx_strand_id
1 'polypeptide(L)'
;MSKKRRIGRLIAAGKTPPMKPELQADIEALKTPPRNRVEAKRQLAIKLRLLKSGALTPPSLREQKEKAAQDLTFANARRFEEGVVDSVATEKIALAHKKWRGRTAD
;
A
#
# COMPACT_ATOMS: atom_id res chain seq x y z
N MET A 1 -49.37 -8.84 -16.88
CA MET A 1 -47.92 -8.72 -17.19
C MET A 1 -47.19 -8.03 -16.04
N SER A 2 -46.44 -8.77 -15.21
CA SER A 2 -45.18 -8.26 -14.60
C SER A 2 -44.43 -9.39 -13.88
N LYS A 3 -43.73 -10.23 -14.65
CA LYS A 3 -42.82 -11.29 -14.17
C LYS A 3 -41.45 -10.73 -13.70
N LYS A 4 -41.33 -9.43 -13.40
CA LYS A 4 -40.03 -8.74 -13.19
C LYS A 4 -39.62 -8.51 -11.73
N ARG A 5 -40.24 -9.16 -10.73
CA ARG A 5 -39.92 -8.94 -9.30
C ARG A 5 -39.49 -10.18 -8.51
N ARG A 6 -38.96 -11.24 -9.15
CA ARG A 6 -38.49 -12.44 -8.43
C ARG A 6 -37.00 -12.78 -8.55
N ILE A 7 -36.23 -12.11 -9.40
CA ILE A 7 -34.80 -12.44 -9.58
C ILE A 7 -33.89 -11.72 -8.57
N GLY A 8 -34.32 -10.58 -8.02
CA GLY A 8 -33.52 -9.79 -7.07
C GLY A 8 -33.43 -10.35 -5.64
N ARG A 9 -34.17 -11.41 -5.28
CA ARG A 9 -34.19 -11.98 -3.91
C ARG A 9 -33.37 -13.26 -3.75
N LEU A 10 -32.80 -13.82 -4.81
CA LEU A 10 -32.01 -15.05 -4.73
C LEU A 10 -30.51 -14.85 -4.43
N ILE A 11 -30.01 -13.61 -4.47
CA ILE A 11 -28.61 -13.32 -4.13
C ILE A 11 -28.43 -13.15 -2.60
N ALA A 12 -29.52 -12.92 -1.85
CA ALA A 12 -29.47 -12.60 -0.43
C ALA A 12 -29.60 -13.82 0.51
N ALA A 13 -29.73 -15.04 -0.02
CA ALA A 13 -29.98 -16.26 0.77
C ALA A 13 -28.79 -17.22 0.88
N GLY A 14 -27.56 -16.74 0.62
CA GLY A 14 -26.32 -17.47 0.87
C GLY A 14 -25.56 -17.00 2.13
N LYS A 15 -26.24 -16.31 3.05
CA LYS A 15 -25.67 -15.92 4.35
C LYS A 15 -25.72 -17.10 5.32
N THR A 16 -24.69 -17.93 5.28
CA THR A 16 -24.22 -18.65 6.46
C THR A 16 -22.74 -18.29 6.65
N PRO A 17 -22.35 -17.60 7.74
CA PRO A 17 -20.96 -17.54 8.13
C PRO A 17 -20.65 -18.65 9.14
N PRO A 18 -20.01 -19.76 8.74
CA PRO A 18 -19.26 -20.58 9.68
C PRO A 18 -17.76 -20.30 9.48
N MET A 19 -17.22 -19.19 9.98
CA MET A 19 -15.81 -18.87 9.65
C MET A 19 -15.09 -17.95 10.66
N LYS A 20 -15.39 -18.03 11.96
CA LYS A 20 -14.61 -17.29 12.96
C LYS A 20 -13.17 -17.80 13.16
N PRO A 21 -12.88 -19.12 13.20
CA PRO A 21 -11.51 -19.60 13.46
C PRO A 21 -10.58 -19.46 12.25
N GLU A 22 -11.09 -19.62 11.02
CA GLU A 22 -10.25 -19.52 9.82
C GLU A 22 -9.76 -18.09 9.57
N LEU A 23 -10.55 -17.07 9.92
CA LEU A 23 -10.16 -15.67 9.75
C LEU A 23 -8.97 -15.27 10.64
N GLN A 24 -8.91 -15.78 11.88
CA GLN A 24 -7.79 -15.50 12.79
C GLN A 24 -6.51 -16.17 12.31
N ALA A 25 -6.59 -17.44 11.90
CA ALA A 25 -5.46 -18.15 11.32
C ALA A 25 -4.95 -17.49 10.03
N ASP A 26 -5.86 -17.03 9.16
CA ASP A 26 -5.54 -16.30 7.95
C ASP A 26 -4.81 -14.97 8.27
N ILE A 27 -5.23 -14.23 9.30
CA ILE A 27 -4.56 -12.99 9.74
C ILE A 27 -3.16 -13.30 10.32
N GLU A 28 -3.00 -14.35 11.10
CA GLU A 28 -1.71 -14.76 11.66
C GLU A 28 -0.72 -15.19 10.57
N ALA A 29 -1.20 -15.90 9.55
CA ALA A 29 -0.38 -16.32 8.40
C ALA A 29 0.14 -15.14 7.56
N LEU A 30 -0.47 -13.95 7.66
CA LEU A 30 -0.01 -12.73 6.98
C LEU A 30 1.09 -11.98 7.76
N LYS A 31 1.30 -12.28 9.05
CA LYS A 31 2.33 -11.62 9.86
C LYS A 31 3.74 -12.11 9.52
N THR A 32 3.87 -13.35 9.07
CA THR A 32 5.16 -13.93 8.68
C THR A 32 5.52 -13.53 7.25
N PRO A 33 6.75 -13.06 6.98
CA PRO A 33 7.18 -12.77 5.61
C PRO A 33 7.32 -14.08 4.80
N PRO A 34 6.88 -14.11 3.53
CA PRO A 34 6.99 -15.30 2.71
C PRO A 34 8.44 -15.54 2.30
N ARG A 35 8.92 -16.78 2.40
CA ARG A 35 10.28 -17.17 1.97
C ARG A 35 10.32 -17.58 0.51
N ASN A 36 9.23 -18.15 0.01
CA ASN A 36 9.13 -18.73 -1.32
C ASN A 36 8.02 -18.12 -2.17
N ARG A 37 8.13 -18.21 -3.51
CA ARG A 37 7.07 -17.75 -4.45
C ARG A 37 5.73 -18.44 -4.18
N VAL A 38 5.76 -19.72 -3.82
CA VAL A 38 4.55 -20.49 -3.50
C VAL A 38 3.85 -19.92 -2.25
N GLU A 39 4.62 -19.61 -1.21
CA GLU A 39 4.10 -18.98 0.02
C GLU A 39 3.57 -17.59 -0.26
N ALA A 40 4.26 -16.79 -1.07
CA ALA A 40 3.79 -15.46 -1.48
C ALA A 40 2.44 -15.53 -2.22
N LYS A 41 2.26 -16.51 -3.12
CA LYS A 41 0.98 -16.74 -3.79
C LYS A 41 -0.13 -17.13 -2.81
N ARG A 42 0.18 -18.00 -1.83
CA ARG A 42 -0.76 -18.40 -0.78
C ARG A 42 -1.19 -17.20 0.07
N GLN A 43 -0.23 -16.38 0.52
CA GLN A 43 -0.53 -15.16 1.27
C GLN A 43 -1.34 -14.15 0.48
N LEU A 44 -1.07 -14.00 -0.82
CA LEU A 44 -1.87 -13.14 -1.69
C LEU A 44 -3.32 -13.63 -1.78
N ALA A 45 -3.53 -14.93 -1.95
CA ALA A 45 -4.87 -15.52 -1.98
C ALA A 45 -5.62 -15.28 -0.65
N ILE A 46 -4.94 -15.40 0.49
CA ILE A 46 -5.49 -15.08 1.81
C ILE A 46 -5.88 -13.60 1.91
N LYS A 47 -5.00 -12.68 1.50
CA LYS A 47 -5.30 -11.22 1.48
C LYS A 47 -6.56 -10.93 0.66
N LEU A 48 -6.67 -11.51 -0.53
CA LEU A 48 -7.84 -11.30 -1.40
C LEU A 48 -9.12 -11.87 -0.77
N ARG A 49 -9.03 -13.02 -0.10
CA ARG A 49 -10.16 -13.60 0.64
C ARG A 49 -10.63 -12.68 1.78
N LEU A 50 -9.69 -12.15 2.56
CA LEU A 50 -9.98 -11.24 3.68
C LEU A 50 -10.52 -9.87 3.22
N LEU A 51 -10.04 -9.37 2.08
CA LEU A 51 -10.62 -8.18 1.45
C LEU A 51 -12.05 -8.44 0.99
N LYS A 52 -12.32 -9.62 0.39
CA LYS A 52 -13.67 -10.00 -0.06
C LYS A 52 -14.63 -10.19 1.12
N SER A 53 -14.16 -10.71 2.26
CA SER A 53 -14.97 -10.87 3.47
C SER A 53 -15.18 -9.56 4.23
N GLY A 54 -14.46 -8.49 3.88
CA GLY A 54 -14.47 -7.21 4.59
C GLY A 54 -13.69 -7.22 5.91
N ALA A 55 -12.94 -8.29 6.20
CA ALA A 55 -12.10 -8.41 7.38
C ALA A 55 -10.80 -7.59 7.28
N LEU A 56 -10.34 -7.33 6.05
CA LEU A 56 -9.32 -6.31 5.79
C LEU A 56 -9.96 -5.11 5.07
N THR A 57 -9.67 -3.91 5.56
CA THR A 57 -9.94 -2.68 4.83
C THR A 57 -8.81 -2.42 3.85
N PRO A 58 -9.12 -2.06 2.58
CA PRO A 58 -8.09 -1.58 1.67
C PRO A 58 -7.49 -0.29 2.26
N PRO A 59 -6.16 -0.10 2.15
CA PRO A 59 -5.53 1.12 2.65
C PRO A 59 -6.15 2.32 1.93
N SER A 60 -6.46 3.37 2.70
CA SER A 60 -7.07 4.58 2.15
C SER A 60 -6.14 5.22 1.10
N LEU A 61 -6.71 5.97 0.16
CA LEU A 61 -5.89 6.69 -0.85
C LEU A 61 -4.85 7.60 -0.21
N ARG A 62 -5.14 8.13 0.99
CA ARG A 62 -4.21 8.97 1.75
C ARG A 62 -3.04 8.16 2.31
N GLU A 63 -3.32 7.01 2.93
CA GLU A 63 -2.27 6.10 3.42
C GLU A 63 -1.37 5.60 2.29
N GLN A 64 -1.95 5.31 1.12
CA GLN A 64 -1.17 4.89 -0.06
C GLN A 64 -0.24 6.01 -0.54
N LYS A 65 -0.69 7.27 -0.53
CA LYS A 65 0.15 8.43 -0.88
C LYS A 65 1.28 8.63 0.11
N GLU A 66 0.98 8.57 1.41
CA GLU A 66 1.99 8.72 2.46
C GLU A 66 3.05 7.61 2.38
N LYS A 67 2.61 6.36 2.17
CA LYS A 67 3.50 5.22 1.97
C LYS A 67 4.35 5.36 0.71
N ALA A 68 3.76 5.75 -0.43
CA ALA A 68 4.50 5.96 -1.67
C ALA A 68 5.56 7.07 -1.52
N ALA A 69 5.25 8.16 -0.80
CA ALA A 69 6.21 9.20 -0.50
C ALA A 69 7.37 8.67 0.36
N GLN A 70 7.09 7.87 1.39
CA GLN A 70 8.12 7.22 2.21
C GLN A 70 8.99 6.26 1.38
N ASP A 71 8.38 5.40 0.58
CA ASP A 71 9.09 4.45 -0.28
C ASP A 71 10.03 5.17 -1.27
N LEU A 72 9.59 6.30 -1.83
CA LEU A 72 10.43 7.16 -2.67
C LEU A 72 11.60 7.77 -1.88
N THR A 73 11.39 8.23 -0.65
CA THR A 73 12.48 8.76 0.18
C THR A 73 13.52 7.69 0.50
N PHE A 74 13.10 6.45 0.82
CA PHE A 74 14.02 5.34 1.06
C PHE A 74 14.79 4.93 -0.19
N ALA A 75 14.11 4.88 -1.34
CA ALA A 75 14.76 4.57 -2.62
C ALA A 75 15.82 5.62 -2.98
N ASN A 76 15.52 6.91 -2.78
CA ASN A 76 16.46 8.00 -3.01
C ASN A 76 17.65 7.95 -2.04
N ALA A 77 17.40 7.66 -0.76
CA ALA A 77 18.47 7.49 0.23
C ALA A 77 19.43 6.35 -0.16
N ARG A 78 18.89 5.19 -0.56
CA ARG A 78 19.73 4.07 -1.05
C ARG A 78 20.56 4.43 -2.28
N ARG A 79 19.97 5.12 -3.25
CA ARG A 79 20.71 5.59 -4.44
C ARG A 79 21.84 6.55 -4.06
N PHE A 80 21.61 7.41 -3.07
CA PHE A 80 22.64 8.30 -2.53
C PHE A 80 23.79 7.52 -1.88
N GLU A 81 23.47 6.51 -1.06
CA GLU A 81 24.48 5.63 -0.47
C GLU A 81 25.27 4.84 -1.53
N GLU A 82 24.60 4.38 -2.59
CA GLU A 82 25.22 3.69 -3.72
C GLU A 82 26.02 4.62 -4.65
N GLY A 83 25.97 5.94 -4.43
CA GLY A 83 26.64 6.93 -5.28
C GLY A 83 26.00 7.11 -6.66
N VAL A 84 24.80 6.56 -6.89
CA VAL A 84 24.03 6.65 -8.15
C VAL A 84 23.10 7.86 -8.09
N VAL A 85 23.65 9.03 -7.77
CA VAL A 85 22.91 10.29 -7.79
C VAL A 85 23.51 11.17 -8.87
N ASP A 86 22.66 11.57 -9.81
CA ASP A 86 23.04 12.51 -10.87
C ASP A 86 23.56 13.81 -10.24
N SER A 87 24.74 14.24 -10.66
CA SER A 87 25.31 15.50 -10.21
C SER A 87 24.39 16.65 -10.63
N VAL A 88 23.79 17.33 -9.66
CA VAL A 88 23.00 18.54 -9.95
C VAL A 88 23.98 19.66 -10.27
N ALA A 89 24.07 20.04 -11.55
CA ALA A 89 24.86 21.19 -11.98
C ALA A 89 24.24 22.48 -11.40
N THR A 90 24.80 22.95 -10.29
CA THR A 90 24.35 24.16 -9.57
C THR A 90 24.57 25.46 -10.34
N GLU A 91 25.30 25.40 -11.45
CA GLU A 91 25.46 26.48 -12.43
C GLU A 91 24.13 26.82 -13.13
N LYS A 92 23.24 25.84 -13.32
CA LYS A 92 21.92 26.03 -13.95
C LYS A 92 20.86 26.57 -12.97
N ILE A 93 21.17 26.63 -11.67
CA ILE A 93 20.27 27.19 -10.67
C ILE A 93 20.35 28.71 -10.78
N ALA A 94 19.28 29.33 -11.28
CA ALA A 94 19.20 30.78 -11.48
C ALA A 94 19.61 31.53 -10.20
N LEU A 95 20.37 32.62 -10.35
CA LEU A 95 20.89 33.45 -9.25
C LEU A 95 19.79 33.89 -8.27
N ALA A 96 18.55 34.03 -8.73
CA ALA A 96 17.38 34.35 -7.90
C ALA A 96 17.16 33.37 -6.72
N HIS A 97 17.61 32.11 -6.86
CA HIS A 97 17.52 31.09 -5.82
C HIS A 97 18.73 31.05 -4.87
N LYS A 98 19.84 31.71 -5.23
CA LYS A 98 21.04 31.81 -4.39
C LYS A 98 20.87 32.99 -3.43
N LYS A 99 20.17 32.78 -2.31
CA LYS A 99 20.03 33.78 -1.24
C LYS A 99 20.98 33.48 -0.08
N TRP A 100 21.76 34.47 0.32
CA TRP A 100 22.51 34.43 1.57
C TRP A 100 21.54 34.33 2.76
N ARG A 101 21.73 33.31 3.61
CA ARG A 101 20.88 33.02 4.79
C ARG A 101 21.58 33.33 6.12
N GLY A 102 22.84 33.75 6.07
CA GLY A 102 23.65 34.01 7.27
C GLY A 102 23.35 35.38 7.88
N ARG A 103 23.41 35.45 9.20
CA ARG A 103 23.58 36.69 9.96
C ARG A 103 25.08 36.80 10.24
N THR A 104 25.71 37.89 9.81
CA THR A 104 27.09 38.18 10.23
C THR A 104 27.04 38.45 11.73
N ALA A 105 27.79 37.68 12.52
CA ALA A 105 27.95 37.98 13.94
C ALA A 105 28.81 39.26 14.05
N ASP A 106 28.45 40.14 14.99
CA ASP A 106 29.24 41.34 15.33
C ASP A 106 30.56 40.96 16.02
#